data_AF-U9T1U4-F1
#
_entry.id   AF-U9T1U4-F1
#
_cell.length_a   1.000
_cell.length_b   1.000
_cell.length_c   1.000
_cell.angle_alpha   90.00
_cell.angle_beta   90.00
_cell.angle_gamma   90.00
#
_symmetry.space_group_name_H-M   'P 1'
#
loop_
_entity.id
_entity.type
_entity.pdbx_description
1 polymer ?
#
loop_
_entity_poly.entity_id
_entity_poly.type
_entity_poly.pdbx_seq_one_letter_code
_entity_poly.pdbx_strand_id
1 'polypeptide(L)'
;MTENLSSGGSSRTTSTVWSHFTLVEESTKAQCNYCDAKYKRASGNTTNLHKHLQRKHPSKVEYEAESTGEMDKFRYTATIFREFITKWIVCDDQPFTVVENEQLQKIFRLLFPNIKTISADTARNDIIDAFKEERNKIQNILQVVLHLHLMRGLLQTSFHFSELQCIGFPKTGN
;
A
#
# COMPACT_ATOMS: atom_id res chain seq x y z
N MET A 1 45.16 23.50 13.81
CA MET A 1 45.73 22.77 12.66
C MET A 1 45.62 21.32 13.04
N THR A 2 44.47 20.72 12.69
CA THR A 2 44.37 19.58 11.76
C THR A 2 45.07 18.35 12.38
N GLU A 3 44.50 17.15 12.47
CA GLU A 3 43.92 16.40 11.35
C GLU A 3 42.95 15.32 11.89
N ASN A 4 41.84 15.14 11.16
CA ASN A 4 41.12 13.87 11.13
C ASN A 4 42.02 12.83 10.46
N LEU A 5 41.94 11.55 10.87
CA LEU A 5 41.80 10.47 9.90
C LEU A 5 41.10 9.27 10.54
N SER A 6 39.95 8.97 9.95
CA SER A 6 39.07 7.83 10.14
C SER A 6 39.73 6.51 9.77
N SER A 7 39.34 5.41 10.42
CA SER A 7 39.45 4.07 9.84
C SER A 7 38.42 3.11 10.41
N GLY A 8 37.45 2.78 9.54
CA GLY A 8 36.97 1.41 9.31
C GLY A 8 36.34 0.64 10.47
N GLY A 9 35.01 0.75 10.60
CA GLY A 9 34.22 -0.21 11.36
C GLY A 9 32.83 -0.34 10.75
N SER A 10 32.46 -1.56 10.36
CA SER A 10 31.15 -1.98 9.84
C SER A 10 29.99 -1.11 10.34
N SER A 11 29.19 -0.56 9.41
CA SER A 11 27.92 0.11 9.74
C SER A 11 26.98 -0.88 10.41
N ARG A 12 27.14 -1.05 11.73
CA ARG A 12 26.11 -1.59 12.60
C ARG A 12 25.07 -0.49 12.65
N THR A 13 23.96 -0.73 11.97
CA THR A 13 22.75 0.09 12.03
C THR A 13 22.50 0.51 13.48
N THR A 14 22.96 1.70 13.84
CA THR A 14 22.60 2.31 15.11
C THR A 14 21.12 2.58 15.01
N SER A 15 20.32 1.83 15.76
CA SER A 15 18.87 1.90 15.70
C SER A 15 18.37 3.35 15.66
N THR A 16 17.40 3.64 14.79
CA THR A 16 16.81 4.98 14.56
C THR A 16 16.42 5.69 15.87
N VAL A 17 16.12 4.90 16.90
CA VAL A 17 15.87 5.30 18.29
C VAL A 17 16.93 6.27 18.85
N TRP A 18 18.21 6.14 18.50
CA TRP A 18 19.26 7.02 19.03
C TRP A 18 19.15 8.48 18.57
N SER A 19 18.41 8.77 17.50
CA SER A 19 18.14 10.16 17.07
C SER A 19 17.28 10.95 18.07
N HIS A 20 16.55 10.25 18.95
CA HIS A 20 15.63 10.84 19.92
C HIS A 20 16.19 10.91 21.35
N PHE A 21 17.43 10.45 21.56
CA PHE A 21 18.06 10.40 22.87
C PHE A 21 19.47 10.98 22.87
N THR A 22 19.80 11.77 23.89
CA THR A 22 21.14 12.30 24.12
C THR A 22 21.86 11.46 25.17
N LEU A 23 23.11 11.08 24.88
CA LEU A 23 23.97 10.36 25.82
C LEU A 23 24.53 11.36 26.84
N VAL A 24 24.34 11.08 28.13
CA VAL A 24 24.95 11.86 29.20
C VAL A 24 26.34 11.28 29.44
N GLU A 25 27.41 12.01 29.11
CA GLU A 25 28.78 11.47 29.11
C GLU A 25 29.26 10.99 30.48
N GLU A 26 28.71 11.54 31.57
CA GLU A 26 29.17 11.30 32.93
C GLU A 26 28.42 10.18 33.67
N SER A 27 27.33 9.66 33.09
CA SER A 27 26.58 8.55 33.67
C SER A 27 26.06 7.72 32.52
N THR A 28 26.24 6.41 32.54
CA THR A 28 25.85 5.43 31.50
C THR A 28 24.33 5.38 31.20
N LYS A 29 23.74 6.54 30.92
CA LYS A 29 22.34 6.86 30.84
C LYS A 29 22.10 7.67 29.57
N ALA A 30 20.98 7.39 28.92
CA ALA A 30 20.44 8.14 27.82
C ALA A 30 19.27 9.00 28.33
N GLN A 31 19.25 10.27 27.98
CA GLN A 31 18.15 11.19 28.28
C GLN A 31 17.29 11.37 27.05
N CYS A 32 15.97 11.33 27.21
CA CYS A 32 15.04 11.62 26.12
C CYS A 32 15.14 13.10 25.73
N ASN A 33 15.07 13.40 24.43
CA ASN A 33 15.13 14.78 23.94
C ASN A 33 13.79 15.53 24.09
N TYR A 34 12.71 14.81 24.44
CA TYR A 34 11.34 15.33 24.52
C TYR A 34 10.79 15.38 25.95
N CYS A 35 11.48 14.77 26.91
CA CYS A 35 11.14 14.84 28.32
C CYS A 35 12.37 14.56 29.20
N ASP A 36 12.29 14.87 30.49
CA ASP A 36 13.41 14.70 31.42
C ASP A 36 13.66 13.24 31.87
N ALA A 37 13.11 12.26 31.16
CA ALA A 37 13.28 10.85 31.48
C ALA A 37 14.70 10.37 31.14
N LYS A 38 15.35 9.72 32.10
CA LYS A 38 16.70 9.15 31.98
C LYS A 38 16.65 7.63 32.06
N TYR A 39 17.20 6.95 31.07
CA TYR A 39 17.23 5.49 30.96
C TYR A 39 18.66 4.96 31.03
N LYS A 40 18.89 3.87 31.76
CA LYS A 40 20.21 3.21 31.75
C LYS A 40 20.48 2.62 30.37
N ARG A 41 21.71 2.76 29.91
CA ARG A 41 22.20 2.11 28.68
C ARG A 41 22.30 0.61 28.94
N ALA A 42 21.39 -0.17 28.37
CA ALA A 42 21.54 -1.62 28.32
C ALA A 42 22.54 -1.95 27.21
N SER A 43 23.55 -2.78 27.52
CA SER A 43 24.65 -3.15 26.62
C SER A 43 24.15 -3.98 25.42
N GLY A 44 23.54 -3.30 24.44
CA GLY A 44 23.04 -3.89 23.19
C GLY A 44 21.52 -3.92 23.02
N ASN A 45 20.72 -3.32 23.93
CA ASN A 45 19.26 -3.32 23.83
C ASN A 45 18.68 -1.90 23.89
N THR A 46 17.91 -1.49 22.87
CA THR A 46 17.20 -0.20 22.80
C THR A 46 15.68 -0.31 23.01
N THR A 47 15.17 -1.49 23.36
CA THR A 47 13.73 -1.76 23.58
C THR A 47 13.11 -0.82 24.61
N ASN A 48 13.83 -0.48 25.67
CA ASN A 48 13.33 0.42 26.72
C ASN A 48 13.14 1.85 26.21
N LEU A 49 14.06 2.30 25.34
CA LEU A 49 14.03 3.64 24.74
C LEU A 49 12.91 3.71 23.68
N HIS A 50 12.75 2.66 22.88
CA HIS A 50 11.66 2.54 21.91
C HIS A 50 10.27 2.51 22.59
N LYS A 51 10.09 1.69 23.63
CA LYS A 51 8.84 1.65 24.42
C LYS A 51 8.52 2.96 25.10
N HIS A 52 9.54 3.73 25.49
CA HIS A 52 9.36 5.06 26.03
C HIS A 52 8.76 6.00 24.97
N LEU A 53 9.37 6.06 23.78
CA LEU A 53 8.89 6.88 22.68
C LEU A 53 7.45 6.51 22.29
N GLN A 54 7.12 5.24 22.13
CA GLN A 54 5.76 4.80 21.80
C GLN A 54 4.72 5.23 22.85
N ARG A 55 5.07 5.21 24.15
CA ARG A 55 4.10 5.49 25.23
C ARG A 55 3.97 6.96 25.58
N LYS A 56 5.06 7.71 25.52
CA LYS A 56 5.13 9.11 25.97
C LYS A 56 5.20 10.11 24.83
N HIS A 57 5.72 9.68 23.68
CA HIS A 57 5.91 10.52 22.49
C HIS A 57 5.44 9.79 21.21
N PRO A 58 4.19 9.26 21.17
CA PRO A 58 3.70 8.50 20.02
C PRO A 58 3.72 9.29 18.71
N SER A 59 3.65 10.63 18.78
CA SER A 59 3.73 11.53 17.62
C SER A 59 5.14 11.72 17.06
N LYS A 60 6.19 11.23 17.75
CA LYS A 60 7.61 11.34 17.34
C LYS A 60 8.17 10.02 16.85
N VAL A 61 7.41 8.93 16.97
CA VAL A 61 7.75 7.66 16.33
C VAL A 61 7.27 7.78 14.89
N GLU A 62 8.18 8.10 13.98
CA GLU A 62 7.95 7.84 12.56
C GLU A 62 7.69 6.33 12.44
N TYR A 63 6.51 5.97 11.95
CA TYR A 63 6.16 4.58 11.66
C TYR A 63 7.05 4.11 10.49
N GLU A 64 8.32 3.81 10.76
CA GLU A 64 8.92 2.66 10.12
C GLU A 64 8.09 1.50 10.65
N ALA A 65 7.24 0.95 9.79
CA ALA A 65 6.52 -0.29 10.02
C ALA A 65 7.55 -1.43 10.15
N GLU A 66 8.35 -1.41 11.21
CA GLU A 66 8.99 -2.61 11.71
C GLU A 66 7.85 -3.51 12.14
N SER A 67 7.73 -4.58 11.37
CA SER A 67 6.93 -5.76 11.60
C SER A 67 7.12 -6.27 13.03
N THR A 68 6.44 -5.65 13.99
CA THR A 68 5.97 -6.34 15.17
C THR A 68 5.21 -7.54 14.64
N GLY A 69 5.66 -8.75 14.99
CA GLY A 69 5.13 -10.03 14.54
C GLY A 69 3.70 -10.32 14.98
N GLU A 70 2.77 -9.40 14.75
CA GLU A 70 1.48 -9.77 14.21
C GLU A 70 1.72 -10.02 12.72
N MET A 71 2.00 -11.29 12.39
CA MET A 71 1.38 -11.82 11.18
C MET A 71 -0.10 -11.52 11.39
N ASP A 72 -0.55 -10.44 10.76
CA ASP A 72 -1.95 -10.21 10.47
C ASP A 72 -2.52 -11.59 10.19
N LYS A 73 -3.55 -11.99 10.93
CA LYS A 73 -4.02 -13.38 10.98
C LYS A 73 -4.65 -13.71 9.62
N PHE A 74 -3.81 -13.81 8.61
CA PHE A 74 -4.13 -13.71 7.21
C PHE A 74 -4.67 -15.08 6.89
N ARG A 75 -5.99 -15.17 6.97
CA ARG A 75 -6.68 -16.41 6.75
C ARG A 75 -6.55 -16.71 5.28
N TYR A 76 -5.64 -17.61 4.98
CA TYR A 76 -5.47 -18.09 3.63
C TYR A 76 -6.75 -18.79 3.17
N THR A 77 -7.39 -18.21 2.16
CA THR A 77 -8.57 -18.79 1.52
C THR A 77 -8.21 -19.28 0.13
N ALA A 78 -9.02 -20.19 -0.40
CA ALA A 78 -8.89 -20.64 -1.78
C ALA A 78 -9.04 -19.49 -2.80
N THR A 79 -9.77 -18.43 -2.46
CA THR A 79 -9.93 -17.25 -3.31
C THR A 79 -8.64 -16.45 -3.41
N ILE A 80 -7.99 -16.17 -2.28
CA ILE A 80 -6.74 -15.40 -2.26
C ILE A 80 -5.61 -16.16 -2.96
N PHE A 81 -5.52 -17.48 -2.78
CA PHE A 81 -4.57 -18.30 -3.53
C PHE A 81 -4.74 -18.18 -5.03
N ARG A 82 -6.00 -18.33 -5.49
CA ARG A 82 -6.33 -18.24 -6.92
C ARG A 82 -5.98 -16.88 -7.49
N GLU A 83 -6.27 -15.82 -6.75
CA GLU A 83 -5.89 -14.46 -7.13
C GLU A 83 -4.37 -14.31 -7.30
N PHE A 84 -3.57 -14.81 -6.36
CA PHE A 84 -2.11 -14.78 -6.45
C PHE A 84 -1.59 -15.60 -7.64
N ILE A 85 -2.10 -16.80 -7.86
CA ILE A 85 -1.65 -17.64 -8.97
C ILE A 85 -2.05 -17.02 -10.31
N THR A 86 -3.28 -16.55 -10.46
CA THR A 86 -3.75 -15.84 -11.65
C THR A 86 -2.85 -14.65 -11.98
N LYS A 87 -2.51 -13.84 -10.96
CA LYS A 87 -1.62 -12.69 -11.14
C LYS A 87 -0.21 -13.13 -11.53
N TRP A 88 0.36 -14.11 -10.85
CA TRP A 88 1.69 -14.64 -11.17
C TRP A 88 1.76 -15.19 -12.60
N ILE A 89 0.75 -15.97 -13.03
CA ILE A 89 0.69 -16.48 -14.40
C ILE A 89 0.71 -15.34 -15.43
N VAL A 90 -0.08 -14.30 -15.21
CA VAL A 90 -0.18 -13.17 -16.15
C VAL A 90 1.06 -12.28 -16.13
N CYS A 91 1.60 -11.98 -14.95
CA CYS A 91 2.76 -11.08 -14.81
C CYS A 91 4.05 -11.71 -15.32
N ASP A 92 4.21 -13.02 -15.15
CA ASP A 92 5.42 -13.76 -15.52
C ASP A 92 5.25 -14.60 -16.79
N ASP A 93 4.16 -14.38 -17.55
CA ASP A 93 3.80 -15.08 -18.80
C ASP A 93 3.96 -16.60 -18.71
N GLN A 94 3.47 -17.18 -17.62
CA GLN A 94 3.60 -18.60 -17.37
C GLN A 94 2.59 -19.40 -18.21
N PRO A 95 2.95 -20.60 -18.69
CA PRO A 95 1.97 -21.48 -19.30
C PRO A 95 0.93 -21.92 -18.26
N PHE A 96 -0.35 -22.02 -18.64
CA PHE A 96 -1.41 -22.40 -17.71
C PHE A 96 -1.20 -23.78 -17.06
N THR A 97 -0.47 -24.66 -17.74
CA THR A 97 -0.11 -26.01 -17.25
C THR A 97 0.89 -25.98 -16.09
N VAL A 98 1.55 -24.84 -15.80
CA VAL A 98 2.53 -24.73 -14.71
C VAL A 98 1.92 -25.12 -13.35
N VAL A 99 0.64 -24.82 -13.16
CA VAL A 99 -0.11 -25.10 -11.92
C VAL A 99 -0.41 -26.59 -11.71
N GLU A 100 -0.23 -27.38 -12.77
CA GLU A 100 -0.40 -28.84 -12.77
C GLU A 100 0.92 -29.58 -12.55
N ASN A 101 2.03 -28.85 -12.42
CA ASN A 101 3.32 -29.44 -12.09
C ASN A 101 3.26 -30.18 -10.75
N GLU A 102 3.62 -31.46 -10.74
CA GLU A 102 3.50 -32.31 -9.56
C GLU A 102 4.29 -31.79 -8.35
N GLN A 103 5.50 -31.28 -8.58
CA GLN A 103 6.37 -30.80 -7.49
C GLN A 103 5.82 -29.51 -6.91
N LEU A 104 5.35 -28.61 -7.77
CA LEU A 104 4.70 -27.38 -7.35
C LEU A 104 3.41 -27.67 -6.56
N GLN A 105 2.60 -28.62 -7.01
CA GLN A 105 1.40 -29.05 -6.28
C GLN A 105 1.73 -29.67 -4.91
N LYS A 106 2.82 -30.44 -4.79
CA LYS A 106 3.29 -30.97 -3.51
C LYS A 106 3.68 -29.83 -2.56
N ILE A 107 4.41 -28.83 -3.07
CA ILE A 107 4.75 -27.62 -2.31
C ILE A 107 3.47 -26.92 -1.82
N PHE A 108 2.47 -26.71 -2.69
CA PHE A 108 1.21 -26.08 -2.30
C PHE A 108 0.44 -26.87 -1.24
N ARG A 109 0.39 -28.20 -1.34
CA ARG A 109 -0.24 -29.07 -0.32
C ARG A 109 0.48 -29.02 1.02
N LEU A 110 1.81 -28.94 1.01
CA LEU A 110 2.61 -28.81 2.23
C LEU A 110 2.40 -27.47 2.93
N LEU A 111 2.34 -26.38 2.16
CA LEU A 111 2.14 -25.03 2.69
C LEU A 111 0.67 -24.76 3.08
N PHE A 112 -0.28 -25.36 2.36
CA PHE A 112 -1.71 -25.12 2.51
C PHE A 112 -2.51 -26.43 2.48
N PRO A 113 -2.59 -27.17 3.59
CA PRO A 113 -3.13 -28.54 3.61
C PRO A 113 -4.58 -28.67 3.13
N ASN A 114 -5.38 -27.62 3.32
CA ASN A 114 -6.81 -27.61 2.97
C ASN A 114 -7.08 -27.05 1.56
N ILE A 115 -6.06 -26.66 0.80
CA ILE A 115 -6.28 -26.06 -0.52
C ILE A 115 -6.41 -27.12 -1.60
N LYS A 116 -7.49 -27.02 -2.38
CA LYS A 116 -7.64 -27.80 -3.60
C LYS A 116 -6.72 -27.20 -4.66
N THR A 117 -5.88 -28.05 -5.26
CA THR A 117 -5.04 -27.65 -6.39
C THR A 117 -5.92 -27.22 -7.57
N ILE A 118 -5.49 -26.18 -8.27
CA ILE A 118 -6.16 -25.66 -9.46
C ILE A 118 -5.72 -26.44 -10.70
N SER A 119 -6.61 -26.56 -11.69
CA SER A 119 -6.27 -27.07 -13.02
C SER A 119 -5.92 -25.92 -13.98
N ALA A 120 -5.25 -26.24 -15.08
CA ALA A 120 -4.94 -25.29 -16.14
C ALA A 120 -6.19 -24.63 -16.72
N ASP A 121 -7.28 -25.39 -16.88
CA ASP A 121 -8.58 -24.86 -17.34
C ASP A 121 -9.18 -23.89 -16.33
N THR A 122 -9.05 -24.19 -15.02
CA THR A 122 -9.54 -23.30 -13.97
C THR A 122 -8.74 -22.00 -13.96
N ALA A 123 -7.40 -22.08 -14.05
CA ALA A 123 -6.54 -20.91 -14.14
C ALA A 123 -6.87 -20.05 -15.38
N ARG A 124 -7.10 -20.69 -16.54
CA ARG A 124 -7.53 -19.99 -17.76
C ARG A 124 -8.85 -19.25 -17.54
N ASN A 125 -9.84 -19.91 -16.95
CA ASN A 125 -11.15 -19.31 -16.69
C ASN A 125 -11.06 -18.15 -15.69
N ASP A 126 -10.29 -18.32 -14.60
CA ASP A 126 -10.05 -17.26 -13.61
C ASP A 126 -9.41 -16.01 -14.28
N ILE A 127 -8.43 -16.19 -15.19
CA ILE A 127 -7.81 -15.10 -15.94
C ILE A 127 -8.82 -14.41 -16.87
N ILE A 128 -9.60 -15.21 -17.61
CA ILE A 128 -10.63 -14.68 -18.52
C ILE A 128 -11.68 -13.87 -17.74
N ASP A 129 -12.10 -14.35 -16.58
CA ASP A 129 -13.09 -13.68 -15.74
C ASP A 129 -12.52 -12.40 -15.13
N ALA A 130 -11.27 -12.41 -14.65
CA ALA A 130 -10.56 -11.21 -14.21
C ALA A 130 -10.48 -10.16 -15.34
N PHE A 131 -10.16 -10.57 -16.57
CA PHE A 131 -10.15 -9.68 -17.73
C PHE A 131 -11.54 -9.11 -18.05
N LYS A 132 -12.59 -9.94 -18.03
CA LYS A 132 -13.96 -9.48 -18.26
C LYS A 132 -14.39 -8.45 -17.21
N GLU A 133 -14.03 -8.68 -15.95
CA GLU A 133 -14.33 -7.78 -14.85
C GLU A 133 -13.68 -6.41 -15.08
N GLU A 134 -12.39 -6.37 -15.38
CA GLU A 134 -11.68 -5.12 -15.68
C GLU A 134 -12.23 -4.42 -16.92
N ARG A 135 -12.53 -5.17 -17.98
CA ARG A 135 -13.16 -4.61 -19.17
C ARG A 135 -14.52 -3.98 -18.87
N ASN A 136 -15.35 -4.63 -18.04
CA ASN A 136 -16.64 -4.11 -17.64
C ASN A 136 -16.50 -2.84 -16.78
N LYS A 137 -15.51 -2.77 -15.87
CA LYS A 137 -15.19 -1.57 -15.10
C LYS A 137 -14.86 -0.39 -16.02
N ILE A 138 -13.97 -0.60 -16.99
CA ILE A 138 -13.59 0.43 -17.98
C ILE A 138 -14.81 0.85 -18.81
N GLN A 139 -15.61 -0.11 -19.28
CA GLN A 139 -16.83 0.16 -20.05
C GLN A 139 -17.81 1.03 -19.27
N ASN A 140 -18.04 0.73 -17.98
CA ASN A 140 -18.93 1.52 -17.13
C ASN A 140 -18.40 2.95 -16.93
N ILE A 141 -17.10 3.12 -16.72
CA ILE A 141 -16.47 4.45 -16.60
C ILE A 141 -16.70 5.25 -17.90
N LEU A 142 -16.44 4.65 -19.07
CA LEU A 142 -16.63 5.31 -20.35
C LEU A 142 -18.09 5.71 -20.59
N GLN A 143 -19.05 4.84 -20.24
CA GLN A 143 -20.49 5.15 -20.34
C GLN A 143 -20.90 6.33 -19.46
N VAL A 144 -20.40 6.40 -18.22
CA VAL A 144 -20.68 7.53 -17.30
C VAL A 144 -20.12 8.84 -17.86
N VAL A 145 -18.88 8.83 -18.36
CA VAL A 145 -18.24 10.02 -18.94
C VAL A 145 -19.01 10.51 -20.18
N LEU A 146 -19.43 9.59 -21.06
CA LEU A 146 -20.26 9.91 -22.22
C LEU A 146 -21.60 10.53 -21.80
N HIS A 147 -22.28 9.94 -20.82
CA HIS A 147 -23.55 10.47 -20.31
C HIS A 147 -23.37 11.88 -19.72
N LEU A 148 -22.33 12.12 -18.92
CA LEU A 148 -22.03 13.45 -18.38
C LEU A 148 -21.74 14.49 -19.48
N HIS A 149 -21.02 14.10 -20.54
CA HIS A 149 -20.74 14.99 -21.67
C HIS A 149 -22.02 15.36 -22.43
N LEU A 150 -22.89 14.39 -22.70
CA LEU A 150 -24.20 14.62 -23.34
C LEU A 150 -25.09 15.54 -22.48
N MET A 151 -25.15 15.32 -21.17
CA MET A 151 -25.93 16.16 -20.26
C MET A 151 -25.40 17.60 -20.20
N ARG A 152 -24.07 17.79 -20.20
CA ARG A 152 -23.46 19.14 -20.29
C ARG A 152 -23.79 19.83 -21.61
N GLY A 153 -23.73 19.11 -22.74
CA GLY A 153 -24.11 19.63 -24.05
C GLY A 153 -25.56 20.12 -24.09
N LEU A 154 -26.49 19.31 -23.56
CA LEU A 154 -27.91 19.67 -23.50
C LEU A 154 -28.16 20.89 -22.62
N LEU A 155 -27.52 20.99 -21.44
CA LEU A 155 -27.64 22.16 -20.56
C LEU A 155 -27.05 23.43 -21.18
N GLN A 156 -25.94 23.33 -21.92
CA GLN A 156 -25.34 24.48 -22.61
C GLN A 156 -26.26 24.98 -23.74
N THR A 157 -26.86 24.06 -24.50
CA THR A 157 -27.81 24.42 -25.56
C THR A 157 -29.11 25.02 -25.03
N SER A 158 -29.63 24.51 -23.89
CA SER A 158 -30.83 25.07 -23.28
C SER A 158 -30.59 26.44 -22.64
N PHE A 159 -29.41 26.68 -22.06
CA PHE A 159 -29.03 28.00 -21.54
C PHE A 159 -28.93 29.04 -22.66
N HIS A 160 -28.26 28.70 -23.77
CA HIS A 160 -28.16 29.57 -24.93
C HIS A 160 -29.54 29.85 -25.58
N PHE A 161 -30.42 28.86 -25.63
CA PHE A 161 -31.80 29.05 -26.12
C PHE A 161 -32.62 29.99 -25.20
N SER A 162 -32.43 29.86 -23.88
CA SER A 162 -33.08 30.71 -22.88
C SER A 162 -32.59 32.17 -22.95
N GLU A 163 -31.29 32.39 -23.15
CA GLU A 163 -30.71 33.72 -23.35
C GLU A 163 -31.22 34.39 -24.63
N LEU A 164 -31.30 33.66 -25.74
CA LEU A 164 -31.84 34.18 -27.00
C LEU A 164 -33.31 34.61 -26.90
N GLN A 165 -34.11 33.90 -26.10
CA GLN A 165 -35.53 34.24 -25.90
C GLN A 165 -35.71 35.48 -25.00
N CYS A 166 -34.75 35.77 -24.11
CA CYS A 166 -34.74 36.98 -23.27
C CYS A 166 -34.26 38.24 -24.02
N ILE A 167 -33.57 38.11 -25.17
CA ILE A 167 -33.11 39.24 -25.99
C ILE A 167 -34.22 39.73 -26.97
N GLY A 168 -35.48 39.38 -26.71
CA GLY A 168 -36.65 39.83 -27.44
C GLY A 168 -36.93 41.34 -27.31
N PHE A 169 -36.36 42.11 -28.24
CA PHE A 169 -36.79 43.37 -28.87
C PHE A 169 -37.55 44.44 -28.04
N PRO A 170 -37.02 45.68 -27.92
CA PRO A 170 -37.83 46.81 -27.46
C PRO A 170 -38.97 47.10 -28.45
N LYS A 171 -40.21 47.11 -27.95
CA LYS A 171 -41.39 47.54 -28.71
C LYS A 171 -41.21 49.01 -29.12
N THR A 172 -40.80 49.27 -30.34
CA THR A 172 -40.96 50.60 -30.95
C THR A 172 -42.40 50.70 -31.42
N GLY A 173 -43.20 51.44 -30.65
CA GLY A 173 -44.54 51.85 -31.06
C GLY A 173 -44.47 52.88 -32.18
N ASN A 174 -45.37 52.72 -33.15
CA ASN A 174 -46.13 53.81 -33.76
C ASN A 174 -47.38 53.23 -34.42
#